data_AF-A0A0M9ESE1-F1
#
_entry.id   AF-A0A0M9ESE1-F1
#
_cell.length_a   1.000
_cell.length_b   1.000
_cell.length_c   1.000
_cell.angle_alpha   90.00
_cell.angle_beta   90.00
_cell.angle_gamma   90.00
#
_symmetry.space_group_name_H-M   'P 1'
#
loop_
_entity.id
_entity.type
_entity.pdbx_description
1 polymer ?
#
loop_
_entity_poly.entity_id
_entity_poly.type
_entity_poly.pdbx_seq_one_letter_code
_entity_poly.pdbx_strand_id
1 'polypeptide(L)'
;MKFSAAALLTAAASVSATSNFEVRDFTASCIPHSTFCSYSFKVIQPNSMETWKNAVECNARAQSGDYTLPDIKDGKCKDSSRTFSVTRGEKGLTFTISQPISPKSDTVGEHLIPKSELIQATTPNAEVQSYNGPKSFQLTQTS
;
A
#
# COMPACT_ATOMS: atom_id res chain seq x y z
N MET A 1 -17.40 -45.05 25.31
CA MET A 1 -17.64 -43.59 25.32
C MET A 1 -17.04 -43.01 24.05
N LYS A 2 -17.81 -42.34 23.19
CA LYS A 2 -17.32 -41.68 21.98
C LYS A 2 -17.71 -40.21 22.08
N PHE A 3 -16.73 -39.36 22.35
CA PHE A 3 -16.93 -37.91 22.39
C PHE A 3 -16.78 -37.37 20.96
N SER A 4 -17.89 -36.94 20.37
CA SER A 4 -17.88 -36.20 19.11
C SER A 4 -17.57 -34.73 19.44
N ALA A 5 -16.37 -34.27 19.09
CA ALA A 5 -15.99 -32.87 19.18
C ALA A 5 -16.70 -32.10 18.05
N ALA A 6 -17.69 -31.28 18.42
CA ALA A 6 -18.28 -30.30 17.52
C ALA A 6 -17.29 -29.14 17.35
N ALA A 7 -16.73 -28.98 16.15
CA ALA A 7 -15.93 -27.83 15.80
C ALA A 7 -16.84 -26.60 15.69
N LEU A 8 -16.65 -25.64 16.60
CA LEU A 8 -17.28 -24.32 16.51
C LEU A 8 -16.60 -23.53 15.38
N LEU A 9 -17.27 -23.44 14.23
CA LEU A 9 -16.93 -22.49 13.17
C LEU A 9 -17.27 -21.09 13.68
N THR A 10 -16.30 -20.38 14.24
CA THR A 10 -16.42 -18.93 14.45
C THR A 10 -16.40 -18.27 13.08
N ALA A 11 -17.58 -17.92 12.57
CA ALA A 11 -17.70 -16.97 11.47
C ALA A 11 -17.11 -15.64 11.94
N ALA A 12 -15.94 -15.29 11.42
CA ALA A 12 -15.40 -13.95 11.56
C ALA A 12 -16.40 -13.00 10.90
N ALA A 13 -17.16 -12.27 11.71
CA ALA A 13 -17.97 -11.16 11.23
C ALA A 13 -17.00 -10.15 10.60
N SER A 14 -16.98 -10.08 9.26
CA SER A 14 -16.33 -9.01 8.54
C SER A 14 -17.12 -7.74 8.83
N VAL A 15 -16.74 -7.02 9.88
CA VAL A 15 -17.16 -5.64 10.07
C VAL A 15 -16.68 -4.91 8.81
N SER A 16 -17.60 -4.39 8.00
CA SER A 16 -17.23 -3.58 6.84
C SER A 16 -16.52 -2.33 7.36
N ALA A 17 -15.20 -2.39 7.45
CA ALA A 17 -14.38 -1.24 7.77
C ALA A 17 -14.60 -0.21 6.65
N THR A 18 -15.11 0.96 7.01
CA THR A 18 -15.20 2.08 6.07
C THR A 18 -13.79 2.39 5.59
N SER A 19 -13.57 2.33 4.27
CA SER A 19 -12.30 2.71 3.68
C SER A 19 -12.03 4.19 3.92
N ASN A 20 -10.82 4.52 4.36
CA ASN A 20 -10.36 5.90 4.48
C ASN A 20 -9.83 6.42 3.14
N PHE A 21 -9.26 5.55 2.32
CA PHE A 21 -8.73 5.89 1.00
C PHE A 21 -8.90 4.71 0.04
N GLU A 22 -9.24 5.02 -1.22
CA GLU A 22 -9.20 4.04 -2.30
C GLU A 22 -8.03 4.35 -3.22
N VAL A 23 -7.27 3.32 -3.57
CA VAL A 23 -6.12 3.41 -4.47
C VAL A 23 -6.42 2.71 -5.80
N ARG A 24 -5.96 3.29 -6.90
CA ARG A 24 -5.92 2.69 -8.24
C ARG A 24 -4.60 2.95 -8.94
N ASP A 25 -4.37 2.21 -10.01
CA ASP A 25 -3.17 2.28 -10.84
C ASP A 25 -1.88 2.09 -10.03
N PHE A 26 -1.94 1.36 -8.92
CA PHE A 26 -0.78 1.14 -8.07
C PHE A 26 0.28 0.34 -8.82
N THR A 27 1.50 0.87 -8.81
CA THR A 27 2.69 0.25 -9.37
C THR A 27 3.87 0.52 -8.45
N ALA A 28 4.73 -0.48 -8.29
CA ALA A 28 6.01 -0.32 -7.62
C ALA A 28 7.05 -1.23 -8.27
N SER A 29 8.21 -0.69 -8.64
CA SER A 29 9.30 -1.48 -9.22
C SER A 29 10.66 -0.82 -9.00
N CYS A 30 11.67 -1.64 -8.78
CA CYS A 30 13.05 -1.23 -8.97
C CYS A 30 13.38 -1.19 -10.47
N ILE A 31 14.22 -0.23 -10.86
CA ILE A 31 14.61 -0.01 -12.27
C ILE A 31 15.84 -0.88 -12.55
N PRO A 32 15.80 -1.77 -13.55
CA PRO A 32 16.97 -2.55 -13.94
C PRO A 32 18.20 -1.67 -14.21
N HIS A 33 19.36 -2.09 -13.71
CA HIS A 33 20.64 -1.35 -13.81
C HIS A 33 20.66 0.03 -13.12
N SER A 34 19.69 0.30 -12.25
CA SER A 34 19.65 1.51 -11.43
C SER A 34 19.50 1.13 -9.97
N THR A 35 20.07 1.93 -9.08
CA THR A 35 19.79 1.82 -7.65
C THR A 35 18.43 2.41 -7.29
N PHE A 36 17.68 2.98 -8.23
CA PHE A 36 16.39 3.60 -7.93
C PHE A 36 15.21 2.64 -8.12
N CYS A 37 14.25 2.77 -7.23
CA CYS A 37 12.92 2.18 -7.34
C CYS A 37 11.86 3.28 -7.30
N SER A 38 10.70 3.00 -7.88
CA SER A 38 9.58 3.93 -7.95
C SER A 38 8.31 3.32 -7.39
N TYR A 39 7.47 4.21 -6.85
CA TYR A 39 6.07 3.97 -6.50
C TYR A 39 5.22 4.98 -7.27
N SER A 40 4.09 4.55 -7.80
CA SER A 40 3.14 5.43 -8.47
C SER A 40 1.73 4.90 -8.31
N PHE A 41 0.78 5.77 -7.98
CA PHE A 41 -0.63 5.43 -7.80
C PHE A 41 -1.52 6.67 -7.85
N LYS A 42 -2.83 6.43 -7.93
CA LYS A 42 -3.88 7.44 -7.75
C LYS A 42 -4.69 7.11 -6.51
N VAL A 43 -5.11 8.14 -5.78
CA VAL A 43 -5.91 7.99 -4.56
C VAL A 43 -7.10 8.93 -4.56
N ILE A 44 -8.22 8.45 -4.02
CA ILE A 44 -9.34 9.27 -3.58
C ILE A 44 -9.68 8.97 -2.12
N GLN A 45 -10.30 9.92 -1.44
CA GLN A 45 -11.02 9.66 -0.20
C GLN A 45 -12.49 9.31 -0.54
N PRO A 46 -12.96 8.08 -0.30
CA PRO A 46 -14.34 7.70 -0.57
C PRO A 46 -15.30 8.48 0.34
N ASN A 47 -16.56 8.60 -0.08
CA ASN A 47 -17.59 9.39 0.61
C ASN A 47 -17.25 10.88 0.77
N SER A 48 -16.35 11.40 -0.07
CA SER A 48 -16.07 12.82 -0.21
C SER A 48 -16.56 13.33 -1.57
N MET A 49 -16.22 14.57 -1.94
CA MET A 49 -16.49 15.11 -3.28
C MET A 49 -15.43 14.68 -4.32
N GLU A 50 -14.46 13.86 -3.94
CA GLU A 50 -13.43 13.39 -4.85
C GLU A 50 -13.97 12.38 -5.85
N THR A 51 -13.44 12.44 -7.07
CA THR A 51 -13.81 11.54 -8.15
C THR A 51 -12.56 11.00 -8.81
N TRP A 52 -12.65 9.80 -9.39
CA TRP A 52 -11.54 9.19 -10.13
C TRP A 52 -11.07 10.02 -11.33
N LYS A 53 -11.91 10.91 -11.87
CA LYS A 53 -11.52 11.84 -12.94
C LYS A 53 -10.46 12.85 -12.47
N ASN A 54 -10.53 13.25 -11.20
CA ASN A 54 -9.65 14.24 -10.58
C ASN A 54 -8.92 13.63 -9.37
N ALA A 55 -8.59 12.33 -9.43
CA ALA A 55 -7.91 11.65 -8.35
C ALA A 55 -6.52 12.27 -8.11
N VAL A 56 -6.08 12.25 -6.85
CA VAL A 56 -4.76 12.76 -6.48
C VAL A 56 -3.70 11.76 -6.94
N GLU A 57 -2.70 12.25 -7.68
CA GLU A 57 -1.57 11.45 -8.14
C GLU A 57 -0.44 11.48 -7.11
N CYS A 58 0.09 10.32 -6.77
CA CYS A 58 1.16 10.19 -5.79
C CYS A 58 2.28 9.35 -6.40
N ASN A 59 3.50 9.85 -6.29
CA ASN A 59 4.68 9.12 -6.75
C ASN A 59 5.89 9.42 -5.85
N ALA A 60 6.76 8.42 -5.70
CA ALA A 60 8.05 8.62 -5.07
C ALA A 60 9.11 7.81 -5.81
N ARG A 61 10.35 8.29 -5.73
CA ARG A 61 11.54 7.59 -6.21
C ARG A 61 12.55 7.57 -5.08
N ALA A 62 13.05 6.40 -4.73
CA ALA A 62 14.01 6.21 -3.67
C ALA A 62 15.10 5.23 -4.10
N GLN A 63 16.27 5.34 -3.48
CA GLN A 63 17.36 4.41 -3.72
C GLN A 63 17.16 3.13 -2.91
N SER A 64 17.60 2.01 -3.46
CA SER A 64 17.64 0.70 -2.85
C SER A 64 19.04 0.12 -3.02
N GLY A 65 19.64 -0.30 -1.91
CA GLY A 65 20.98 -0.91 -1.89
C GLY A 65 20.99 -2.40 -2.21
N ASP A 66 19.84 -3.06 -2.08
CA ASP A 66 19.65 -4.51 -2.27
C ASP A 66 18.66 -4.83 -3.40
N TYR A 67 18.30 -3.81 -4.19
CA TYR A 67 17.31 -3.88 -5.28
C TYR A 67 15.92 -4.37 -4.83
N THR A 68 15.62 -4.29 -3.53
CA THR A 68 14.28 -4.46 -2.99
C THR A 68 13.53 -3.14 -2.96
N LEU A 69 12.21 -3.18 -3.00
CA LEU A 69 11.35 -2.00 -2.91
C LEU A 69 11.61 -1.24 -1.58
N PRO A 70 12.15 -0.02 -1.60
CA PRO A 70 12.67 0.63 -0.39
C PRO A 70 11.56 1.27 0.44
N ASP A 71 11.85 1.53 1.70
CA ASP A 71 10.96 2.33 2.53
C ASP A 71 10.80 3.75 1.96
N ILE A 72 9.58 4.28 2.07
CA ILE A 72 9.26 5.66 1.75
C ILE A 72 8.75 6.30 3.03
N LYS A 73 9.32 7.44 3.40
CA LYS A 73 8.84 8.25 4.52
C LYS A 73 8.26 9.56 3.99
N ASP A 74 7.00 9.81 4.30
CA ASP A 74 6.30 11.06 3.99
C ASP A 74 6.36 11.48 2.50
N GLY A 75 6.31 10.49 1.59
CA GLY A 75 6.23 10.69 0.15
C GLY A 75 5.07 11.61 -0.20
N LYS A 76 5.30 12.60 -1.07
CA LYS A 76 4.31 13.64 -1.37
C LYS A 76 3.40 13.24 -2.53
N CYS A 77 2.15 13.66 -2.42
CA CYS A 77 1.20 13.61 -3.52
C CYS A 77 1.13 14.97 -4.22
N LYS A 78 0.93 14.95 -5.54
CA LYS A 78 0.87 16.16 -6.35
C LYS A 78 -0.35 16.99 -5.98
N ASP A 79 -0.15 18.30 -5.81
CA ASP A 79 -1.20 19.29 -5.54
C ASP A 79 -2.13 18.90 -4.38
N SER A 80 -1.59 18.19 -3.38
CA SER A 80 -2.36 17.65 -2.25
C SER A 80 -1.56 17.72 -0.95
N SER A 81 -2.25 17.85 0.19
CA SER A 81 -1.65 17.75 1.53
C SER A 81 -1.36 16.31 1.95
N ARG A 82 -1.78 15.32 1.15
CA ARG A 82 -1.59 13.91 1.43
C ARG A 82 -0.12 13.52 1.40
N THR A 83 0.26 12.66 2.33
CA THR A 83 1.52 11.93 2.29
C THR A 83 1.27 10.44 2.23
N PHE A 84 2.24 9.70 1.74
CA PHE A 84 2.25 8.24 1.84
C PHE A 84 3.58 7.74 2.36
N SER A 85 3.53 6.60 3.04
CA SER A 85 4.71 5.90 3.53
C SER A 85 4.64 4.44 3.14
N VAL A 86 5.81 3.85 2.95
CA VAL A 86 6.01 2.42 2.73
C VAL A 86 7.01 1.97 3.77
N THR A 87 6.66 0.95 4.56
CA THR A 87 7.55 0.40 5.58
C THR A 87 7.61 -1.10 5.46
N ARG A 88 8.82 -1.63 5.36
CA ARG A 88 9.07 -3.07 5.30
C ARG A 88 8.85 -3.71 6.66
N GLY A 89 8.15 -4.84 6.66
CA GLY A 89 7.94 -5.68 7.83
C GLY A 89 8.05 -7.17 7.51
N GLU A 90 7.90 -8.03 8.51
CA GLU A 90 8.04 -9.47 8.35
C GLU A 90 7.04 -10.09 7.37
N LYS A 91 5.85 -9.50 7.23
CA LYS A 91 4.76 -10.00 6.38
C LYS A 91 4.76 -9.42 4.96
N GLY A 92 5.55 -8.38 4.70
CA GLY A 92 5.55 -7.65 3.42
C GLY A 92 5.86 -6.17 3.60
N LEU A 93 5.15 -5.31 2.86
CA LEU A 93 5.24 -3.86 3.00
C LEU A 93 3.93 -3.32 3.57
N THR A 94 4.01 -2.53 4.64
CA THR A 94 2.89 -1.70 5.08
C THR A 94 2.87 -0.43 4.24
N PHE A 95 1.76 -0.20 3.54
CA PHE A 95 1.52 0.98 2.74
C PHE A 95 0.49 1.87 3.45
N THR A 96 0.88 3.09 3.77
CA THR A 96 0.09 4.03 4.58
C THR A 96 -0.14 5.31 3.80
N ILE A 97 -1.35 5.86 3.87
CA ILE A 97 -1.66 7.22 3.41
C ILE A 97 -2.14 8.03 4.61
N SER A 98 -1.62 9.26 4.74
CA SER A 98 -2.05 10.23 5.74
C SER A 98 -2.55 11.51 5.08
N GLN A 99 -3.63 12.08 5.61
CA GLN A 99 -4.15 13.38 5.23
C GLN A 99 -4.48 14.21 6.48
N PRO A 100 -3.88 15.40 6.64
CA PRO A 100 -4.27 16.31 7.72
C PRO A 100 -5.73 16.75 7.61
N ILE A 101 -6.48 16.60 8.70
CA ILE A 101 -7.85 17.12 8.86
C ILE A 101 -7.82 18.43 9.66
N SER A 102 -6.92 18.51 10.65
CA SER A 102 -6.68 19.68 11.48
C SER A 102 -5.19 19.76 11.82
N PRO A 103 -4.69 20.86 12.42
CA PRO A 103 -3.29 20.94 12.85
C PRO A 103 -2.85 19.86 13.86
N LYS A 104 -3.79 19.10 14.44
CA LYS A 104 -3.52 18.09 15.48
C LYS A 104 -4.06 16.69 15.13
N SER A 105 -4.56 16.47 13.93
CA SER A 105 -5.21 15.21 13.57
C SER A 105 -5.16 14.92 12.08
N ASP A 106 -4.91 13.66 11.77
CA ASP A 106 -4.86 13.15 10.41
C ASP A 106 -5.89 12.03 10.21
N THR A 107 -6.44 11.93 9.00
CA THR A 107 -7.05 10.68 8.50
C THR A 107 -5.90 9.79 8.04
N VAL A 108 -5.79 8.59 8.61
CA VAL A 108 -4.76 7.61 8.25
C VAL A 108 -5.43 6.32 7.76
N GLY A 109 -4.98 5.81 6.63
CA GLY A 109 -5.38 4.49 6.14
C GLY A 109 -4.16 3.62 5.86
N GLU A 110 -4.31 2.31 6.03
CA GLU A 110 -3.26 1.32 5.80
C GLU A 110 -3.71 0.15 4.94
N HIS A 111 -2.75 -0.40 4.20
CA HIS A 111 -2.87 -1.64 3.44
C HIS A 111 -1.58 -2.45 3.55
N LEU A 112 -1.70 -3.75 3.82
CA LEU A 112 -0.56 -4.66 3.78
C LEU A 112 -0.40 -5.20 2.36
N ILE A 113 0.73 -4.90 1.73
CA ILE A 113 1.20 -5.59 0.53
C ILE A 113 1.93 -6.85 0.99
N PRO A 114 1.35 -8.06 0.86
CA PRO A 114 1.97 -9.28 1.35
C PRO A 114 3.21 -9.64 0.52
N LYS A 115 4.15 -10.37 1.13
CA LYS A 115 5.35 -10.88 0.43
C LYS A 115 5.03 -11.65 -0.86
N SER A 116 3.88 -12.33 -0.92
CA SER A 116 3.43 -13.07 -2.12
C SER A 116 3.15 -12.17 -3.33
N GLU A 117 2.96 -10.87 -3.13
CA GLU A 117 2.77 -9.88 -4.20
C GLU A 117 4.09 -9.19 -4.60
N LEU A 118 5.20 -9.53 -3.95
CA LEU A 118 6.53 -9.00 -4.25
C LEU A 118 7.33 -10.05 -5.00
N ILE A 119 7.67 -9.76 -6.25
CA ILE A 119 8.44 -10.67 -7.11
C ILE A 119 9.85 -10.12 -7.28
N GLN A 120 10.84 -10.97 -7.04
CA GLN A 120 12.22 -10.71 -7.39
C GLN A 120 12.52 -11.41 -8.72
N ALA A 121 12.82 -10.63 -9.74
CA ALA A 121 13.19 -11.15 -11.05
C ALA A 121 14.71 -11.07 -11.23
N THR A 122 15.33 -12.20 -11.54
CA THR A 122 16.69 -12.26 -12.06
C THR A 122 16.63 -12.13 -13.57
N THR A 123 16.82 -10.91 -14.06
CA THR A 123 17.14 -10.70 -15.48
C THR A 123 18.62 -11.02 -15.70
N PRO A 124 19.09 -11.28 -16.94
CA PRO A 124 20.44 -11.80 -17.18
C PRO A 124 21.57 -11.01 -16.48
N ASN A 125 21.35 -9.73 -16.15
CA ASN A 125 22.34 -8.85 -15.52
C ASN A 125 21.75 -7.92 -14.43
N ALA A 126 20.56 -8.21 -13.88
CA ALA A 126 19.98 -7.42 -12.79
C ALA A 126 18.97 -8.22 -11.96
N GLU A 127 19.06 -8.12 -10.65
CA GLU A 127 17.98 -8.49 -9.74
C GLU A 127 17.15 -7.25 -9.44
N VAL A 128 15.83 -7.33 -9.64
CA VAL A 128 14.92 -6.24 -9.28
C VAL A 128 13.67 -6.80 -8.60
N GLN A 129 13.27 -6.18 -7.50
CA GLN A 129 11.97 -6.42 -6.91
C GLN A 129 10.90 -5.55 -7.57
N SER A 130 9.73 -6.14 -7.79
CA SER A 130 8.55 -5.48 -8.33
C SER A 130 7.29 -5.95 -7.63
N TYR A 131 6.27 -5.11 -7.64
CA TYR A 131 4.93 -5.44 -7.20
C TYR A 131 4.12 -6.09 -8.32
N ASN A 132 3.48 -7.24 -8.04
CA ASN A 132 2.64 -7.97 -8.97
C ASN A 132 1.25 -8.32 -8.40
N GLY A 133 0.77 -7.54 -7.42
CA GLY A 133 -0.56 -7.69 -6.86
C GLY A 133 -1.63 -6.84 -7.56
N PRO A 134 -2.83 -6.75 -6.97
CA PRO A 134 -3.91 -5.91 -7.47
C PRO A 134 -3.51 -4.43 -7.60
N LYS A 135 -3.82 -3.82 -8.74
CA LYS A 135 -3.59 -2.38 -8.95
C LYS A 135 -4.58 -1.49 -8.21
N SER A 136 -5.55 -2.07 -7.51
CA SER A 136 -6.61 -1.35 -6.83
C SER A 136 -6.96 -2.03 -5.52
N PHE A 137 -6.97 -1.25 -4.45
CA PHE A 137 -7.24 -1.73 -3.10
C PHE A 137 -7.72 -0.58 -2.21
N GLN A 138 -8.30 -0.94 -1.07
CA GLN A 138 -8.79 0.00 -0.07
C GLN A 138 -7.81 0.05 1.11
N LEU A 139 -7.68 1.24 1.70
CA LEU A 139 -6.91 1.46 2.92
C LEU A 139 -7.90 1.71 4.06
N THR A 140 -7.81 0.88 5.09
CA THR A 140 -8.71 0.94 6.25
C THR A 140 -8.03 1.66 7.41
N GLN A 141 -8.82 2.18 8.34
CA GLN A 141 -8.32 2.87 9.53
C GLN A 141 -7.36 1.97 10.33
N THR A 142 -6.21 2.54 10.72
CA THR A 142 -5.34 1.96 11.73
C THR A 142 -6.09 2.00 13.07
N SER A 143 -6.43 0.84 13.62
CA SER A 143 -7.04 0.73 14.96
C SER A 143 -6.00 0.92 16.06
#